data_AF-G5B3B3-F1
#
_entry.id   AF-G5B3B3-F1
#
_cell.length_a   1.000
_cell.length_b   1.000
_cell.length_c   1.000
_cell.angle_alpha   90.00
_cell.angle_beta   90.00
_cell.angle_gamma   90.00
#
_symmetry.space_group_name_H-M   'P 1'
#
loop_
_entity.id
_entity.type
_entity.pdbx_description
1 polymer ?
#
loop_
_entity_poly.entity_id
_entity_poly.type
_entity_poly.pdbx_seq_one_letter_code
_entity_poly.pdbx_strand_id
1 'polypeptide(L)'
;MADIDNKEQSELDQDLDDAEEVEETGEETKIKVRQLTVQMTQKHQILAALQERFDGLVDTPTGYIESLPRVGKRRVNTLKKLQVKCAQIKTKFYEEVHDLERKSAVLYQPLFDERFEIINAIYEPMEEECEWKQDEEEVVSEELKEKAKIEDEKNR
;
A
#
# COMPACT_ATOMS: atom_id res chain seq x y z
N MET A 1 30.13 26.48 16.50
CA MET A 1 28.82 26.74 15.90
C MET A 1 28.09 25.41 15.82
N ALA A 2 27.53 24.99 16.95
CA ALA A 2 26.38 24.09 16.99
C ALA A 2 25.14 24.98 17.16
N ASP A 3 23.96 24.37 17.14
CA ASP A 3 22.64 24.96 17.42
C ASP A 3 21.89 25.44 16.19
N ILE A 4 20.99 24.59 15.71
CA ILE A 4 19.56 24.79 15.42
C ILE A 4 19.14 23.47 14.76
N ASP A 5 18.42 22.62 15.48
CA ASP A 5 17.61 21.46 14.99
C ASP A 5 17.29 20.44 16.11
N ASN A 6 17.53 20.77 17.38
CA ASN A 6 17.20 19.88 18.51
C ASN A 6 16.05 20.40 19.40
N LYS A 7 15.16 21.24 18.85
CA LYS A 7 14.09 21.87 19.64
C LYS A 7 12.66 21.39 19.33
N GLU A 8 12.47 20.47 18.39
CA GLU A 8 11.13 19.91 18.11
C GLU A 8 10.99 18.42 18.50
N GLN A 9 12.03 17.81 19.07
CA GLN A 9 11.98 16.43 19.57
C GLN A 9 11.86 16.31 21.09
N SER A 10 11.79 17.41 21.84
CA SER A 10 11.78 17.37 23.32
C SER A 10 10.43 17.70 23.97
N GLU A 11 9.33 17.80 23.23
CA GLU A 11 8.02 18.18 23.79
C GLU A 11 6.98 17.04 23.77
N LEU A 12 7.36 15.80 23.43
CA LEU A 12 6.42 14.66 23.37
C LEU A 12 6.59 13.60 24.47
N ASP A 13 7.42 13.87 25.48
CA ASP A 13 7.78 12.88 26.52
C ASP A 13 7.20 13.20 27.92
N GLN A 14 6.18 14.06 28.05
CA GLN A 14 5.70 14.50 29.38
C GLN A 14 4.31 14.06 29.83
N ASP A 15 3.54 13.33 29.03
CA ASP A 15 2.15 13.02 29.42
C ASP A 15 1.86 11.51 29.45
N LEU A 16 2.55 10.72 30.28
CA LEU A 16 2.14 9.34 30.60
C LEU A 16 2.53 8.87 32.02
N ASP A 17 2.57 9.78 33.01
CA ASP A 17 2.84 9.41 34.42
C ASP A 17 1.64 9.65 35.34
N ASP A 18 0.41 9.44 34.84
CA ASP A 18 -0.76 9.33 35.70
C ASP A 18 -1.65 8.16 35.25
N ALA A 19 -1.10 6.97 35.39
CA ALA A 19 -1.90 5.75 35.47
C ALA A 19 -2.01 5.40 36.95
N GLU A 20 -3.19 5.66 37.53
CA GLU A 20 -3.59 5.08 38.82
C GLU A 20 -3.17 3.60 38.85
N GLU A 21 -2.38 3.23 39.85
CA GLU A 21 -2.12 1.83 40.19
C GLU A 21 -3.44 1.15 40.52
N VAL A 22 -4.05 0.52 39.52
CA VAL A 22 -5.06 -0.51 39.73
C VAL A 22 -4.31 -1.80 40.06
N GLU A 23 -3.99 -1.94 41.34
CA GLU A 23 -3.44 -3.12 42.01
C GLU A 23 -4.43 -4.29 41.99
N GLU A 24 -4.60 -4.93 40.83
CA GLU A 24 -4.96 -6.36 40.69
C GLU A 24 -4.84 -6.76 39.20
N THR A 25 -3.84 -7.59 38.81
CA THR A 25 -3.60 -8.28 37.49
C THR A 25 -2.23 -8.06 36.79
N GLY A 26 -1.24 -7.43 37.43
CA GLY A 26 0.06 -7.06 36.82
C GLY A 26 0.97 -8.19 36.30
N GLU A 27 0.78 -9.44 36.74
CA GLU A 27 1.59 -10.58 36.25
C GLU A 27 1.15 -11.06 34.85
N GLU A 28 -0.16 -11.09 34.58
CA GLU A 28 -0.68 -11.57 33.29
C GLU A 28 -0.32 -10.63 32.14
N THR A 29 -0.35 -9.31 32.39
CA THR A 29 0.02 -8.29 31.41
C THR A 29 1.51 -8.38 31.08
N LYS A 30 2.38 -8.56 32.09
CA LYS A 30 3.83 -8.72 31.90
C LYS A 30 4.21 -10.01 31.15
N ILE A 31 3.49 -11.11 31.39
CA ILE A 31 3.67 -12.37 30.65
C ILE A 31 3.23 -12.18 29.19
N LYS A 32 2.09 -11.53 28.94
CA LYS A 32 1.61 -11.24 27.58
C LYS A 32 2.56 -10.32 26.82
N VAL A 33 3.10 -9.28 27.45
CA VAL A 33 4.11 -8.38 26.85
C VAL A 33 5.36 -9.16 26.46
N ARG A 34 5.90 -10.02 27.36
CA ARG A 34 7.06 -10.87 27.04
C ARG A 34 6.77 -11.86 25.91
N GLN A 35 5.61 -12.50 25.93
CA GLN A 35 5.17 -13.42 24.87
C GLN A 35 5.08 -12.69 23.53
N LEU A 36 4.54 -11.47 23.51
CA LEU A 36 4.44 -10.62 22.34
C LEU A 36 5.83 -10.20 21.83
N THR A 37 6.75 -9.82 22.73
CA THR A 37 8.14 -9.50 22.36
C THR A 37 8.81 -10.70 21.71
N VAL A 38 8.69 -11.90 22.29
CA VAL A 38 9.25 -13.13 21.72
C VAL A 38 8.68 -13.43 20.33
N GLN A 39 7.35 -13.30 20.15
CA GLN A 39 6.72 -13.49 18.85
C GLN A 39 7.18 -12.46 17.81
N MET A 40 7.31 -11.20 18.20
CA MET A 40 7.79 -10.13 17.32
C MET A 40 9.25 -10.36 16.93
N THR A 41 10.12 -10.74 17.87
CA THR A 41 11.53 -11.06 17.61
C THR A 41 11.67 -12.29 16.72
N GLN A 42 10.87 -13.34 16.95
CA GLN A 42 10.87 -14.54 16.11
C GLN A 42 10.43 -14.23 14.68
N LYS A 43 9.38 -13.41 14.49
CA LYS A 43 8.94 -12.95 13.18
C LYS A 43 10.01 -12.10 12.48
N HIS A 44 10.69 -11.23 13.24
CA HIS A 44 11.79 -10.42 12.73
C HIS A 44 13.00 -11.26 12.29
N GLN A 45 13.38 -12.28 13.07
CA GLN A 45 14.47 -13.20 12.72
C GLN A 45 14.18 -13.98 11.44
N ILE A 46 12.94 -14.40 11.22
CA ILE A 46 12.53 -15.09 9.98
C ILE A 46 12.61 -14.14 8.79
N LEU A 47 12.14 -12.89 8.94
CA LEU A 47 12.25 -11.87 7.90
C LEU A 47 13.71 -11.55 7.57
N ALA A 48 14.56 -11.42 8.59
CA ALA A 48 16.00 -11.20 8.41
C ALA A 48 16.69 -12.39 7.71
N ALA A 49 16.41 -13.63 8.13
CA ALA A 49 16.97 -14.83 7.50
C ALA A 49 16.47 -15.02 6.05
N LEU A 50 15.24 -14.59 5.75
CA LEU A 50 14.70 -14.60 4.40
C LEU A 50 15.38 -13.54 3.52
N GLN A 51 15.59 -12.34 4.06
CA GLN A 51 16.28 -11.24 3.38
C GLN A 51 17.75 -11.59 3.09
N GLU A 52 18.46 -12.19 4.04
CA GLU A 52 19.83 -12.69 3.85
C GLU A 52 19.92 -13.73 2.71
N ARG A 53 18.93 -14.63 2.60
CA ARG A 53 18.85 -15.59 1.49
C ARG A 53 18.56 -14.93 0.14
N PHE A 54 17.74 -13.87 0.12
CA PHE A 54 17.44 -13.14 -1.11
C PHE A 54 18.61 -12.29 -1.58
N ASP A 55 19.29 -11.57 -0.67
CA ASP A 55 20.47 -10.78 -0.99
C ASP A 55 21.61 -11.67 -1.53
N GLY A 56 21.77 -12.88 -0.95
CA GLY A 56 22.70 -13.87 -1.47
C GLY A 56 22.33 -14.42 -2.86
N LEU A 57 21.08 -14.32 -3.31
CA LEU A 57 20.63 -14.85 -4.60
C LEU A 57 20.67 -13.81 -5.73
N VAL A 58 20.47 -12.53 -5.41
CA VAL A 58 20.34 -11.43 -6.38
C VAL A 58 21.67 -11.13 -7.08
N ASP A 59 22.79 -11.25 -6.37
CA ASP A 59 24.12 -10.88 -6.88
C ASP A 59 25.10 -12.05 -7.01
N THR A 60 24.72 -13.28 -6.66
CA THR A 60 25.57 -14.45 -6.94
C THR A 60 25.36 -14.86 -8.39
N PRO A 61 26.31 -14.59 -9.31
CA PRO A 61 26.23 -15.19 -10.64
C PRO A 61 26.21 -16.70 -10.43
N THR A 62 25.13 -17.35 -10.86
CA THR A 62 24.95 -18.81 -10.77
C THR A 62 26.01 -19.60 -11.55
N GLY A 63 27.08 -18.95 -12.04
CA GLY A 63 28.12 -19.45 -12.95
C GLY A 63 27.58 -19.83 -14.32
N TYR A 64 26.28 -20.13 -14.43
CA TYR A 64 25.62 -20.62 -15.63
C TYR A 64 25.67 -19.58 -16.75
N ILE A 65 25.33 -18.32 -16.47
CA ILE A 65 25.40 -17.26 -17.48
C ILE A 65 26.83 -17.02 -17.95
N GLU A 66 27.83 -17.22 -17.08
CA GLU A 66 29.25 -17.08 -17.37
C GLU A 66 29.81 -18.26 -18.16
N SER A 67 29.29 -19.48 -17.95
CA SER A 67 29.69 -20.68 -18.68
C SER A 67 29.04 -20.80 -20.06
N LEU A 68 28.01 -19.99 -20.37
CA LEU A 68 27.38 -19.98 -21.69
C LEU A 68 28.37 -19.60 -22.82
N PRO A 69 28.29 -20.25 -23.99
CA PRO A 69 29.03 -19.82 -25.18
C PRO A 69 28.71 -18.38 -25.59
N ARG A 70 29.63 -17.72 -26.32
CA ARG A 70 29.49 -16.32 -26.77
C ARG A 70 28.16 -16.02 -27.48
N VAL A 71 27.61 -16.99 -28.21
CA VAL A 71 26.31 -16.87 -28.89
C VAL A 71 25.16 -16.80 -27.87
N GLY A 72 25.19 -17.66 -26.84
CA GLY A 72 24.19 -17.65 -25.75
C GLY A 72 24.22 -16.34 -24.97
N LYS A 73 25.41 -15.88 -24.57
CA LYS A 73 25.59 -14.59 -23.88
C LYS A 73 25.03 -13.41 -24.68
N ARG A 74 25.28 -13.38 -26.00
CA ARG A 74 24.71 -12.34 -26.89
C ARG A 74 23.19 -12.36 -26.91
N ARG A 75 22.57 -13.54 -27.02
CA ARG A 75 21.10 -13.67 -26.98
C ARG A 75 20.52 -13.17 -25.66
N VAL A 76 21.07 -13.62 -24.53
CA VAL A 76 20.65 -13.19 -23.19
C VAL A 76 20.77 -11.67 -23.04
N ASN A 77 21.89 -11.08 -23.47
CA ASN A 77 22.08 -9.62 -23.39
C ASN A 77 21.10 -8.85 -24.27
N THR A 78 20.77 -9.36 -25.46
CA THR A 78 19.74 -8.75 -26.32
C THR A 78 18.36 -8.83 -25.66
N LEU A 79 18.00 -9.97 -25.05
CA LEU A 79 16.75 -10.12 -24.32
C LEU A 79 16.68 -9.20 -23.10
N LYS A 80 17.76 -9.04 -22.34
CA LYS A 80 17.85 -8.07 -21.24
C LYS A 80 17.61 -6.65 -21.73
N LYS A 81 18.21 -6.24 -22.86
CA LYS A 81 17.96 -4.92 -23.47
C LYS A 81 16.50 -4.74 -23.86
N LEU A 82 15.85 -5.78 -24.39
CA LEU A 82 14.43 -5.72 -24.72
C LEU A 82 13.56 -5.61 -23.46
N GLN A 83 13.90 -6.37 -22.40
CA GLN A 83 13.22 -6.32 -21.11
C GLN A 83 13.26 -4.90 -20.50
N VAL A 84 14.40 -4.21 -20.60
CA VAL A 84 14.52 -2.82 -20.15
C VAL A 84 13.54 -1.90 -20.90
N LYS A 85 13.40 -2.07 -22.23
CA LYS A 85 12.42 -1.29 -23.01
C LYS A 85 10.98 -1.60 -22.60
N CYS A 86 10.66 -2.87 -22.33
CA CYS A 86 9.36 -3.25 -21.79
C CYS A 86 9.10 -2.59 -20.43
N ALA A 87 10.10 -2.54 -19.56
CA ALA A 87 10.00 -1.87 -18.26
C ALA A 87 9.75 -0.37 -18.42
N GLN A 88 10.43 0.31 -19.35
CA GLN A 88 10.19 1.73 -19.63
C GLN A 88 8.75 2.03 -20.07
N ILE A 89 8.17 1.18 -20.92
CA ILE A 89 6.76 1.30 -21.32
C ILE A 89 5.84 1.08 -20.11
N LYS A 90 6.14 0.06 -19.30
CA LYS A 90 5.37 -0.24 -18.08
C LYS A 90 5.42 0.90 -17.06
N THR A 91 6.56 1.58 -16.92
CA THR A 91 6.67 2.77 -16.06
C THR A 91 5.70 3.85 -16.50
N LYS A 92 5.66 4.19 -17.79
CA LYS A 92 4.70 5.19 -18.32
C LYS A 92 3.25 4.78 -18.10
N PHE A 93 2.93 3.52 -18.30
CA PHE A 93 1.59 2.99 -18.02
C PHE A 93 1.20 3.21 -16.55
N TYR A 94 2.10 2.92 -15.60
CA TYR A 94 1.80 3.14 -14.19
C TYR A 94 1.76 4.62 -13.79
N GLU A 95 2.54 5.48 -14.45
CA GLU A 95 2.40 6.93 -14.30
C GLU A 95 0.99 7.40 -14.70
N GLU A 96 0.49 6.94 -15.85
CA GLU A 96 -0.85 7.29 -16.34
C GLU A 96 -1.97 6.74 -15.43
N VAL A 97 -1.84 5.50 -14.95
CA VAL A 97 -2.77 4.89 -13.99
C VAL A 97 -2.80 5.69 -12.69
N HIS A 98 -1.63 6.06 -12.16
CA HIS A 98 -1.54 6.85 -10.93
C HIS A 98 -2.15 8.24 -11.08
N ASP A 99 -1.95 8.91 -12.22
CA ASP A 99 -2.59 10.20 -12.49
C ASP A 99 -4.12 10.05 -12.61
N LEU A 100 -4.61 8.93 -13.13
CA LEU A 100 -6.03 8.61 -13.16
C LEU A 100 -6.59 8.36 -11.76
N GLU A 101 -5.92 7.55 -10.95
CA GLU A 101 -6.27 7.28 -9.55
C GLU A 101 -6.34 8.57 -8.73
N ARG A 102 -5.36 9.47 -8.91
CA ARG A 102 -5.35 10.78 -8.24
C ARG A 102 -6.57 11.62 -8.63
N LYS A 103 -6.93 11.67 -9.91
CA LYS A 103 -8.10 12.42 -10.39
C LYS A 103 -9.39 11.85 -9.81
N SER A 104 -9.53 10.53 -9.81
CA SER A 104 -10.71 9.85 -9.24
C SER A 104 -10.79 10.05 -7.72
N ALA A 105 -9.67 10.00 -6.99
CA ALA A 105 -9.64 10.24 -5.55
C ALA A 105 -10.19 11.63 -5.18
N VAL A 106 -9.87 12.66 -5.96
CA VAL A 106 -10.43 14.02 -5.76
C VAL A 106 -11.94 14.04 -5.97
N LEU A 107 -12.48 13.27 -6.91
CA LEU A 107 -13.94 13.17 -7.13
C LEU A 107 -14.66 12.44 -6.00
N TYR A 108 -14.00 11.47 -5.36
CA TYR A 108 -14.57 10.76 -4.21
C TYR A 108 -14.50 11.54 -2.91
N GLN A 109 -13.54 12.45 -2.77
CA GLN A 109 -13.33 13.22 -1.53
C GLN A 109 -14.60 13.90 -1.00
N PRO A 110 -15.37 14.70 -1.78
CA PRO A 110 -16.57 15.34 -1.26
C PRO A 110 -17.64 14.34 -0.79
N LEU A 111 -17.77 13.19 -1.46
CA LEU A 111 -18.68 12.12 -1.05
C LEU A 111 -18.26 11.49 0.28
N PHE A 112 -16.95 11.38 0.51
CA PHE A 112 -16.42 10.88 1.78
C PHE A 112 -16.52 11.91 2.90
N ASP A 113 -16.39 13.20 2.59
CA ASP A 113 -16.59 14.29 3.54
C ASP A 113 -18.07 14.35 3.97
N GLU A 114 -19.01 14.28 3.03
CA GLU A 114 -20.45 14.21 3.34
C GLU A 114 -20.80 12.97 4.18
N ARG A 115 -20.28 11.80 3.78
CA ARG A 115 -20.45 10.58 4.58
C ARG A 115 -19.87 10.74 5.99
N PHE A 116 -18.74 11.43 6.13
CA PHE A 116 -18.12 11.70 7.43
C PHE A 116 -19.00 12.62 8.29
N GLU A 117 -19.58 13.66 7.71
CA GLU A 117 -20.49 14.57 8.43
C GLU A 117 -21.74 13.85 8.93
N ILE A 118 -22.33 12.97 8.10
CA ILE A 118 -23.50 12.17 8.46
C ILE A 118 -23.17 11.16 9.57
N ILE A 119 -22.08 10.38 9.42
CA ILE A 119 -21.68 9.35 10.41
C ILE A 119 -21.43 9.96 11.79
N ASN A 120 -20.86 11.17 11.83
CA ASN A 120 -20.55 11.86 13.09
C ASN A 120 -21.71 12.73 13.60
N ALA A 121 -22.88 12.69 12.95
CA ALA A 121 -24.04 13.54 13.27
C ALA A 121 -23.72 15.05 13.31
N ILE A 122 -22.74 15.47 12.50
CA ILE A 122 -22.45 16.89 12.26
C ILE A 122 -23.53 17.47 11.34
N TYR A 123 -23.99 16.65 10.38
CA TYR A 123 -25.10 16.94 9.49
C TYR A 123 -26.18 15.86 9.64
N GLU A 124 -27.44 16.29 9.71
CA GLU A 124 -28.61 15.40 9.73
C GLU A 124 -29.32 15.49 8.36
N PRO A 125 -29.34 14.41 7.57
CA PRO A 125 -29.96 14.41 6.24
C PRO A 125 -31.47 14.72 6.27
N MET A 126 -31.95 15.30 5.19
CA MET A 126 -33.40 15.51 5.01
C MET A 126 -34.10 14.24 4.55
N GLU A 127 -35.43 14.16 4.74
CA GLU A 127 -36.22 12.96 4.41
C GLU A 127 -36.12 12.58 2.91
N GLU A 128 -35.96 13.57 2.03
CA GLU A 128 -35.75 13.37 0.59
C GLU A 128 -34.37 12.78 0.24
N GLU A 129 -33.33 13.10 1.01
CA GLU A 129 -31.96 12.57 0.81
C GLU A 129 -31.82 11.15 1.34
N CYS A 130 -32.69 10.76 2.28
CA CYS A 130 -32.79 9.40 2.81
C CYS A 130 -33.47 8.42 1.85
N GLU A 131 -34.09 8.92 0.77
CA GLU A 131 -34.80 8.08 -0.20
C GLU A 131 -33.79 7.32 -1.09
N TRP A 132 -33.59 6.03 -0.82
CA TRP A 132 -32.79 5.17 -1.68
C TRP A 132 -33.59 4.71 -2.91
N LYS A 133 -33.25 5.24 -4.08
CA LYS A 133 -33.86 4.85 -5.36
C LYS A 133 -33.08 3.71 -6.00
N GLN A 134 -33.62 2.49 -5.94
CA GLN A 134 -33.01 1.29 -6.56
C GLN A 134 -32.80 1.44 -8.08
N ASP A 135 -33.61 2.25 -8.76
CA ASP A 135 -33.53 2.49 -10.20
C ASP A 135 -32.18 3.13 -10.62
N GLU A 136 -31.55 3.92 -9.74
CA GLU A 136 -30.25 4.56 -10.03
C GLU A 136 -29.11 3.53 -10.04
N GLU A 137 -29.19 2.50 -9.20
CA GLU A 137 -28.20 1.42 -9.13
C GLU A 137 -28.24 0.52 -10.38
N GLU A 138 -29.44 0.29 -10.93
CA GLU A 138 -29.62 -0.48 -12.16
C GLU A 138 -29.07 0.29 -13.38
N VAL A 139 -29.34 1.59 -13.49
CA VAL A 139 -28.80 2.45 -14.57
C VAL A 139 -27.27 2.48 -14.55
N VAL A 140 -26.65 2.68 -13.37
CA VAL A 140 -25.18 2.66 -13.25
C VAL A 140 -24.62 1.28 -13.64
N SER A 141 -25.30 0.20 -13.24
CA SER A 141 -24.90 -1.17 -13.59
C SER A 141 -24.97 -1.45 -15.09
N GLU A 142 -25.96 -0.90 -15.79
CA GLU A 142 -26.10 -1.03 -17.24
C GLU A 142 -25.02 -0.23 -18.00
N GLU A 143 -24.75 1.02 -17.59
CA GLU A 143 -23.69 1.83 -18.21
C GLU A 143 -22.30 1.18 -18.06
N LEU A 144 -22.01 0.59 -16.91
CA LEU A 144 -20.74 -0.13 -16.70
C LEU A 144 -20.63 -1.35 -17.60
N LYS A 145 -21.73 -2.09 -17.81
CA LYS A 145 -21.79 -3.23 -18.74
C LYS A 145 -21.63 -2.81 -20.20
N GLU A 146 -22.13 -1.64 -20.60
CA GLU A 146 -22.00 -1.12 -21.95
C GLU A 146 -20.56 -0.64 -22.24
N LYS A 147 -19.96 0.14 -21.33
CA LYS A 147 -18.57 0.62 -21.47
C LYS A 147 -17.57 -0.54 -21.57
N ALA A 148 -17.82 -1.63 -20.84
CA ALA A 148 -17.01 -2.85 -20.93
C ALA A 148 -17.12 -3.57 -22.29
N LYS A 149 -18.23 -3.42 -23.04
CA LYS A 149 -18.43 -4.05 -24.36
C LYS A 149 -17.84 -3.22 -25.51
N ILE A 150 -17.86 -1.90 -25.40
CA ILE A 150 -17.36 -1.00 -26.45
C ILE A 150 -15.83 -1.08 -26.61
N GLU A 151 -15.10 -1.44 -25.55
CA GLU A 151 -13.64 -1.61 -25.61
C GLU A 151 -13.19 -2.85 -26.44
N ASP A 152 -14.02 -3.89 -26.52
CA ASP A 152 -13.69 -5.13 -27.24
C ASP A 152 -13.86 -5.02 -28.78
N GLU A 153 -14.78 -4.18 -29.26
CA GLU A 153 -15.05 -4.04 -30.71
C GLU A 153 -14.13 -3.02 -31.40
N LYS A 154 -13.56 -2.06 -30.67
CA LYS A 154 -12.72 -1.00 -31.26
C LYS A 154 -11.26 -1.40 -31.45
N ASN A 155 -10.83 -2.55 -30.90
CA ASN A 155 -9.46 -3.07 -30.96
C ASN A 155 -9.32 -4.37 -31.80
N ARG A 156 -10.32 -4.73 -32.61
CA ARG A 156 -10.28 -5.92 -33.48
C ARG A 156 -10.03 -5.60 -34.95
#